data_AF-A0A3S4GPJ4-F1
#
_entry.id   AF-A0A3S4GPJ4-F1
#
_cell.length_a   1.000
_cell.length_b   1.000
_cell.length_c   1.000
_cell.angle_alpha   90.00
_cell.angle_beta   90.00
_cell.angle_gamma   90.00
#
_symmetry.space_group_name_H-M   'P 1'
#
loop_
_entity.id
_entity.type
_entity.pdbx_description
1 polymer ?
#
loop_
_entity_poly.entity_id
_entity_poly.type
_entity_poly.pdbx_seq_one_letter_code
_entity_poly.pdbx_strand_id
1 'polypeptide(L)'
;MTALAMAILSAFQGLLDDPAGLLSEGSANPLDRDWENADPDDPAWEFLSPQALPDPGTGCIIGVIDDAIPFVHQRFTLPGNLSRTASVWLQDARFRSDRGGDLPSGAEWRGAELSELLARAATGDLPGEDAIYRLTGAVDLAHPAIPSGAFETGHGAAVATLAAGFDPADSRARNHPLIAVCLPPRITADSSGVLAPLPILTGILFIITRARRLCRFIERQGGLPHGSVRLPVVINVSLGLTAGPRDGSTLIERFMDAVSARQADDLGPVRFVLPSGNHRQDRLRARLRPGQQIGWRLPPGDTTFNAIEIWGPPQDHAPRGDLQITLTAPGRAPATTALTLPWQYSVLSDPDGRPLARAYYTPHRLRDGRWRDGIVAIALPTCPERLREPFAPPGEWRIQIAEGAPDGLYDLSAQRDAVIRGFRRGALQSWFHDPAYRNCDARGFPILTDAQNGGDPLAIRTDTVNTYATGDWPLRGGSAYRRNERATVPTALLNDTQPGDCLAPVDQAENNACMIVRGRDSGSFALSSGTSLAAPQLARWMALQLSQGKVLDSRAAIRRLAESQSARHAPTPVVDFPARFPEF
;
A
#
# COMPACT_ATOMS: atom_id res chain seq x y z
N MET A 1 19.76 -9.00 11.55
CA MET A 1 18.44 -9.62 11.78
C MET A 1 17.86 -9.21 13.14
N THR A 2 18.61 -9.25 14.23
CA THR A 2 18.15 -8.87 15.59
C THR A 2 17.55 -7.47 15.70
N ALA A 3 18.17 -6.45 15.08
CA ALA A 3 17.62 -5.08 15.09
C ALA A 3 16.30 -4.92 14.30
N LEU A 4 16.10 -5.70 13.23
CA LEU A 4 14.83 -5.72 12.49
C LEU A 4 13.75 -6.41 13.32
N ALA A 5 14.08 -7.54 13.95
CA ALA A 5 13.16 -8.26 14.83
C ALA A 5 12.72 -7.39 16.02
N MET A 6 13.64 -6.69 16.67
CA MET A 6 13.31 -5.76 17.76
C MET A 6 12.44 -4.59 17.29
N ALA A 7 12.70 -4.03 16.10
CA ALA A 7 11.86 -2.99 15.53
C ALA A 7 10.44 -3.49 15.22
N ILE A 8 10.31 -4.73 14.74
CA ILE A 8 9.01 -5.39 14.50
C ILE A 8 8.27 -5.63 15.82
N LEU A 9 8.95 -6.13 16.86
CA LEU A 9 8.35 -6.35 18.18
C LEU A 9 7.88 -5.03 18.80
N SER A 10 8.71 -3.98 18.74
CA SER A 10 8.32 -2.64 19.16
C SER A 10 7.13 -2.11 18.34
N ALA A 11 7.06 -2.47 17.06
CA ALA A 11 5.95 -2.13 16.20
C ALA A 11 4.65 -2.81 16.65
N PHE A 12 4.69 -4.11 16.97
CA PHE A 12 3.54 -4.82 17.55
C PHE A 12 3.05 -4.16 18.83
N GLN A 13 3.98 -3.80 19.73
CA GLN A 13 3.62 -3.08 20.95
C GLN A 13 2.93 -1.74 20.62
N GLY A 14 3.43 -1.01 19.63
CA GLY A 14 2.80 0.25 19.20
C GLY A 14 1.39 0.09 18.62
N LEU A 15 1.05 -1.05 18.02
CA LEU A 15 -0.33 -1.34 17.61
C LEU A 15 -1.22 -1.70 18.81
N LEU A 16 -0.68 -2.44 19.77
CA LEU A 16 -1.39 -2.83 21.00
C LEU A 16 -1.70 -1.62 21.89
N ASP A 17 -0.73 -0.73 22.05
CA ASP A 17 -0.88 0.49 22.84
C ASP A 17 -1.83 1.51 22.19
N ASP A 18 -2.09 1.36 20.88
CA ASP A 18 -2.86 2.23 19.99
C ASP A 18 -2.81 3.73 20.36
N PRO A 19 -1.62 4.34 20.48
CA PRO A 19 -1.48 5.73 20.92
C PRO A 19 -2.12 6.72 19.93
N ALA A 20 -2.35 6.27 18.69
CA ALA A 20 -2.95 7.07 17.63
C ALA A 20 -4.47 6.92 17.53
N GLY A 21 -5.10 6.05 18.32
CA GLY A 21 -6.55 5.80 18.27
C GLY A 21 -7.01 5.29 16.91
N LEU A 22 -6.22 4.39 16.30
CA LEU A 22 -6.51 3.73 15.04
C LEU A 22 -7.68 2.77 15.14
N LEU A 23 -7.82 2.12 16.30
CA LEU A 23 -8.79 1.09 16.54
C LEU A 23 -10.07 1.66 17.16
N SER A 24 -11.19 1.08 16.75
CA SER A 24 -12.50 1.35 17.30
C SER A 24 -12.65 0.69 18.67
N GLU A 25 -13.49 1.27 19.53
CA GLU A 25 -13.72 0.76 20.89
C GLU A 25 -14.15 -0.72 20.87
N GLY A 26 -13.52 -1.54 21.71
CA GLY A 26 -13.77 -2.98 21.79
C GLY A 26 -13.07 -3.83 20.72
N SER A 27 -12.25 -3.23 19.86
CA SER A 27 -11.45 -3.96 18.86
C SER A 27 -10.16 -4.52 19.43
N ALA A 28 -9.59 -3.88 20.47
CA ALA A 28 -8.35 -4.34 21.10
C ALA A 28 -8.55 -5.71 21.79
N ASN A 29 -7.56 -6.58 21.70
CA ASN A 29 -7.54 -7.82 22.46
C ASN A 29 -7.37 -7.50 23.96
N PRO A 30 -8.33 -7.86 24.83
CA PRO A 30 -8.26 -7.55 26.25
C PRO A 30 -7.28 -8.44 27.02
N LEU A 31 -6.74 -9.49 26.39
CA LEU A 31 -5.80 -10.42 27.00
C LEU A 31 -4.40 -10.14 26.44
N ASP A 32 -3.49 -9.75 27.34
CA ASP A 32 -2.06 -9.70 27.05
C ASP A 32 -1.54 -11.15 27.05
N ARG A 33 -1.77 -11.86 25.94
CA ARG A 33 -1.23 -13.20 25.76
C ARG A 33 0.07 -13.10 24.99
N ASP A 34 1.14 -13.57 25.62
CA ASP A 34 2.35 -13.94 24.92
C ASP A 34 1.98 -14.87 23.74
N TRP A 35 2.68 -14.70 22.62
CA TRP A 35 2.56 -15.51 21.39
C TRP A 35 2.85 -17.02 21.60
N GLU A 36 2.97 -17.49 22.85
CA GLU A 36 3.40 -18.83 23.19
C GLU A 36 2.39 -19.90 22.81
N ASN A 37 2.89 -20.85 22.00
CA ASN A 37 2.44 -22.23 21.88
C ASN A 37 0.94 -22.46 21.66
N ALA A 38 0.35 -21.75 20.70
CA ALA A 38 -0.82 -22.32 20.02
C ALA A 38 -0.37 -23.56 19.26
N ASP A 39 -0.89 -24.73 19.63
CA ASP A 39 -0.62 -26.01 18.96
C ASP A 39 -0.96 -25.86 17.46
N PRO A 40 0.05 -25.92 16.55
CA PRO A 40 -0.20 -25.85 15.11
C PRO A 40 -1.07 -27.01 14.60
N ASP A 41 -1.23 -28.07 15.40
CA ASP A 41 -2.00 -29.26 15.12
C ASP A 41 -3.37 -29.27 15.84
N ASP A 42 -3.81 -28.17 16.45
CA ASP A 42 -5.10 -28.14 17.14
C ASP A 42 -6.28 -28.42 16.17
N PRO A 43 -7.16 -29.41 16.48
CA PRO A 43 -8.33 -29.77 15.66
C PRO A 43 -9.30 -28.63 15.42
N ALA A 44 -9.28 -27.58 16.24
CA ALA A 44 -10.13 -26.43 16.05
C ALA A 44 -9.79 -25.66 14.75
N TRP A 45 -8.65 -25.87 14.10
CA TRP A 45 -8.16 -24.98 13.03
C TRP A 45 -8.73 -25.27 11.62
N GLU A 46 -10.05 -25.27 11.50
CA GLU A 46 -10.75 -25.46 10.22
C GLU A 46 -10.64 -24.21 9.33
N PHE A 47 -9.54 -24.09 8.58
CA PHE A 47 -9.32 -22.98 7.66
C PHE A 47 -10.23 -23.01 6.43
N LEU A 48 -10.46 -24.20 5.87
CA LEU A 48 -11.27 -24.42 4.68
C LEU A 48 -12.03 -25.73 4.86
N SER A 49 -13.20 -25.85 4.24
CA SER A 49 -13.86 -27.15 4.11
C SER A 49 -12.96 -28.11 3.31
N PRO A 50 -12.96 -29.43 3.60
CA PRO A 50 -12.08 -30.39 2.93
C PRO A 50 -12.13 -30.36 1.39
N GLN A 51 -13.32 -30.12 0.83
CA GLN A 51 -13.54 -30.02 -0.62
C GLN A 51 -12.97 -28.74 -1.24
N ALA A 52 -12.68 -27.72 -0.43
CA ALA A 52 -12.09 -26.45 -0.84
C ALA A 52 -10.56 -26.42 -0.68
N LEU A 53 -9.94 -27.44 -0.08
CA LEU A 53 -8.50 -27.48 0.12
C LEU A 53 -7.74 -27.50 -1.22
N PRO A 54 -6.70 -26.67 -1.39
CA PRO A 54 -5.89 -26.69 -2.60
C PRO A 54 -5.10 -27.99 -2.71
N ASP A 55 -4.67 -28.32 -3.92
CA ASP A 55 -3.73 -29.40 -4.15
C ASP A 55 -2.36 -29.09 -3.49
N PRO A 56 -1.77 -30.02 -2.72
CA PRO A 56 -0.47 -29.86 -2.06
C PRO A 56 0.70 -29.46 -2.96
N GLY A 57 0.73 -29.93 -4.21
CA GLY A 57 1.85 -29.76 -5.13
C GLY A 57 1.70 -28.59 -6.09
N THR A 58 0.46 -28.11 -6.30
CA THR A 58 0.12 -27.07 -7.27
C THR A 58 -0.66 -25.90 -6.68
N GLY A 59 -0.87 -25.88 -5.36
CA GLY A 59 -1.50 -24.76 -4.67
C GLY A 59 -0.60 -23.53 -4.58
N CYS A 60 -1.17 -22.33 -4.65
CA CYS A 60 -0.49 -21.07 -4.36
C CYS A 60 -1.44 -20.13 -3.61
N ILE A 61 -1.02 -19.64 -2.44
CA ILE A 61 -1.85 -18.75 -1.62
C ILE A 61 -1.75 -17.33 -2.18
N ILE A 62 -2.89 -16.65 -2.25
CA ILE A 62 -2.95 -15.22 -2.60
C ILE A 62 -3.30 -14.44 -1.34
N GLY A 63 -2.37 -13.60 -0.90
CA GLY A 63 -2.55 -12.65 0.19
C GLY A 63 -3.03 -11.30 -0.33
N VAL A 64 -4.01 -10.68 0.31
CA VAL A 64 -4.45 -9.31 -0.03
C VAL A 64 -4.52 -8.48 1.25
N ILE A 65 -3.81 -7.35 1.26
CA ILE A 65 -3.89 -6.33 2.31
C ILE A 65 -4.46 -5.07 1.68
N ASP A 66 -5.68 -4.71 2.10
CA ASP A 66 -6.40 -3.54 1.61
C ASP A 66 -7.51 -3.17 2.61
N ASP A 67 -8.38 -2.21 2.29
CA ASP A 67 -9.59 -1.95 3.05
C ASP A 67 -10.82 -2.59 2.40
N ALA A 68 -11.91 -2.80 3.15
CA ALA A 68 -13.19 -3.23 2.57
C ALA A 68 -13.13 -4.46 1.64
N ILE A 69 -12.30 -5.47 1.95
CA ILE A 69 -12.17 -6.68 1.13
C ILE A 69 -13.49 -7.49 1.21
N PRO A 70 -14.13 -7.84 0.09
CA PRO A 70 -15.42 -8.51 0.08
C PRO A 70 -15.24 -10.03 0.16
N PHE A 71 -14.78 -10.50 1.32
CA PHE A 71 -14.31 -11.88 1.52
C PHE A 71 -15.35 -13.00 1.34
N VAL A 72 -16.64 -12.68 1.16
CA VAL A 72 -17.71 -13.63 0.80
C VAL A 72 -18.25 -13.47 -0.62
N HIS A 73 -17.67 -12.57 -1.42
CA HIS A 73 -18.05 -12.36 -2.82
C HIS A 73 -17.93 -13.66 -3.63
N GLN A 74 -18.83 -13.90 -4.60
CA GLN A 74 -18.88 -15.11 -5.43
C GLN A 74 -17.55 -15.47 -6.09
N ARG A 75 -16.72 -14.46 -6.41
CA ARG A 75 -15.39 -14.69 -7.02
C ARG A 75 -14.37 -15.32 -6.05
N PHE A 76 -14.73 -15.43 -4.77
CA PHE A 76 -13.98 -16.11 -3.74
C PHE A 76 -14.70 -17.36 -3.24
N THR A 77 -15.64 -17.90 -4.01
CA THR A 77 -16.32 -19.16 -3.69
C THR A 77 -16.00 -20.26 -4.70
N LEU A 78 -16.38 -21.48 -4.35
CA LEU A 78 -16.41 -22.68 -5.19
C LEU A 78 -17.86 -23.18 -5.28
N PRO A 79 -18.16 -24.14 -6.16
CA PRO A 79 -19.49 -24.73 -6.25
C PRO A 79 -19.92 -25.32 -4.90
N GLY A 80 -21.20 -25.19 -4.57
CA GLY A 80 -21.75 -25.62 -3.27
C GLY A 80 -21.56 -24.62 -2.14
N ASN A 81 -21.37 -23.32 -2.45
CA ASN A 81 -21.23 -22.23 -1.46
C ASN A 81 -20.00 -22.38 -0.55
N LEU A 82 -18.98 -23.09 -1.01
CA LEU A 82 -17.73 -23.25 -0.28
C LEU A 82 -16.86 -22.00 -0.46
N SER A 83 -16.31 -21.48 0.63
CA SER A 83 -15.40 -20.33 0.60
C SER A 83 -14.00 -20.74 0.14
N ARG A 84 -13.35 -19.90 -0.67
CA ARG A 84 -11.90 -19.93 -0.94
C ARG A 84 -11.11 -19.01 -0.02
N THR A 85 -11.79 -18.16 0.75
CA THR A 85 -11.16 -17.33 1.78
C THR A 85 -10.79 -18.25 2.94
N ALA A 86 -9.53 -18.67 3.00
CA ALA A 86 -9.03 -19.52 4.06
C ALA A 86 -9.02 -18.81 5.41
N SER A 87 -8.66 -17.52 5.41
CA SER A 87 -8.75 -16.68 6.59
C SER A 87 -8.83 -15.21 6.20
N VAL A 88 -9.62 -14.43 6.93
CA VAL A 88 -9.68 -12.97 6.81
C VAL A 88 -9.57 -12.33 8.19
N TRP A 89 -8.67 -11.36 8.34
CA TRP A 89 -8.57 -10.55 9.54
C TRP A 89 -9.19 -9.18 9.32
N LEU A 90 -10.21 -8.86 10.11
CA LEU A 90 -10.83 -7.55 10.20
C LEU A 90 -10.17 -6.81 11.37
N GLN A 91 -9.12 -6.03 11.10
CA GLN A 91 -8.26 -5.43 12.14
C GLN A 91 -9.01 -4.51 13.12
N ASP A 92 -10.10 -3.90 12.65
CA ASP A 92 -10.92 -2.92 13.38
C ASP A 92 -12.32 -3.42 13.75
N ALA A 93 -12.59 -4.72 13.55
CA ALA A 93 -13.85 -5.29 14.04
C ALA A 93 -13.79 -5.49 15.56
N ARG A 94 -14.96 -5.61 16.19
CA ARG A 94 -15.03 -6.02 17.60
C ARG A 94 -14.22 -7.30 17.84
N PHE A 95 -13.40 -7.30 18.88
CA PHE A 95 -12.49 -8.40 19.15
C PHE A 95 -13.24 -9.73 19.33
N ARG A 96 -12.73 -10.78 18.69
CA ARG A 96 -13.26 -12.14 18.75
C ARG A 96 -12.23 -13.08 19.38
N SER A 97 -12.55 -13.67 20.52
CA SER A 97 -11.61 -14.52 21.28
C SER A 97 -11.71 -16.01 20.96
N ASP A 98 -12.80 -16.46 20.35
CA ASP A 98 -13.02 -17.84 19.91
C ASP A 98 -12.05 -18.26 18.80
N ARG A 99 -11.71 -17.32 17.91
CA ARG A 99 -10.82 -17.47 16.76
C ARG A 99 -9.92 -16.26 16.67
N GLY A 100 -8.61 -16.49 16.57
CA GLY A 100 -7.64 -15.40 16.45
C GLY A 100 -7.27 -14.79 17.80
N GLY A 101 -7.32 -15.55 18.90
CA GLY A 101 -6.85 -15.10 20.21
C GLY A 101 -5.36 -14.72 20.26
N ASP A 102 -4.59 -15.05 19.22
CA ASP A 102 -3.20 -14.63 18.98
C ASP A 102 -3.09 -13.26 18.27
N LEU A 103 -4.22 -12.63 17.91
CA LEU A 103 -4.23 -11.34 17.23
C LEU A 103 -4.27 -10.18 18.24
N PRO A 104 -3.62 -9.05 17.92
CA PRO A 104 -3.62 -7.88 18.80
C PRO A 104 -4.97 -7.17 18.86
N SER A 105 -5.78 -7.33 17.82
CA SER A 105 -7.08 -6.67 17.68
C SER A 105 -7.96 -7.40 16.68
N GLY A 106 -9.21 -7.00 16.59
CA GLY A 106 -10.07 -7.36 15.48
C GLY A 106 -10.69 -8.76 15.59
N ALA A 107 -11.25 -9.21 14.47
CA ALA A 107 -11.82 -10.54 14.34
C ALA A 107 -11.17 -11.30 13.18
N GLU A 108 -10.81 -12.56 13.39
CA GLU A 108 -10.45 -13.49 12.32
C GLU A 108 -11.66 -14.34 11.95
N TRP A 109 -12.03 -14.40 10.67
CA TRP A 109 -13.02 -15.36 10.14
C TRP A 109 -12.35 -16.35 9.19
N ARG A 110 -12.79 -17.62 9.22
CA ARG A 110 -12.17 -18.72 8.44
C ARG A 110 -13.13 -19.34 7.45
N GLY A 111 -12.59 -19.96 6.42
CA GLY A 111 -13.34 -20.46 5.27
C GLY A 111 -14.40 -21.50 5.61
N ALA A 112 -14.18 -22.36 6.61
CA ALA A 112 -15.20 -23.30 7.06
C ALA A 112 -16.44 -22.56 7.61
N GLU A 113 -16.26 -21.64 8.55
CA GLU A 113 -17.32 -20.78 9.10
C GLU A 113 -17.98 -19.92 8.01
N LEU A 114 -17.18 -19.35 7.10
CA LEU A 114 -17.71 -18.55 5.99
C LEU A 114 -18.56 -19.40 5.02
N SER A 115 -18.22 -20.67 4.81
CA SER A 115 -19.00 -21.58 3.97
C SER A 115 -20.38 -21.87 4.60
N GLU A 116 -20.45 -22.00 5.92
CA GLU A 116 -21.73 -22.15 6.63
C GLU A 116 -22.60 -20.90 6.49
N LEU A 117 -22.01 -19.70 6.63
CA LEU A 117 -22.73 -18.44 6.44
C LEU A 117 -23.22 -18.27 5.01
N LEU A 118 -22.41 -18.63 4.02
CA LEU A 118 -22.78 -18.64 2.61
C LEU A 118 -23.91 -19.66 2.32
N ALA A 119 -23.85 -20.85 2.92
CA ALA A 119 -24.91 -21.84 2.79
C ALA A 119 -26.23 -21.34 3.36
N ARG A 120 -26.21 -20.70 4.54
CA ARG A 120 -27.40 -20.08 5.16
C ARG A 120 -27.94 -18.92 4.32
N ALA A 121 -27.08 -18.14 3.67
CA ALA A 121 -27.53 -17.11 2.75
C ALA A 121 -28.20 -17.71 1.51
N ALA A 122 -27.69 -18.83 0.99
CA ALA A 122 -28.25 -19.53 -0.16
C ALA A 122 -29.60 -20.21 0.13
N THR A 123 -29.84 -20.68 1.36
CA THR A 123 -31.13 -21.23 1.80
C THR A 123 -32.17 -20.16 2.15
N GLY A 124 -31.75 -18.89 2.28
CA GLY A 124 -32.59 -17.78 2.73
C GLY A 124 -32.68 -17.62 4.25
N ASP A 125 -31.95 -18.43 5.03
CA ASP A 125 -31.84 -18.31 6.50
C ASP A 125 -31.08 -17.04 6.91
N LEU A 126 -30.19 -16.55 6.04
CA LEU A 126 -29.62 -15.21 6.12
C LEU A 126 -30.08 -14.38 4.91
N PRO A 127 -30.41 -13.09 5.09
CA PRO A 127 -30.92 -12.24 4.00
C PRO A 127 -29.99 -11.99 2.80
N GLY A 128 -28.76 -12.51 2.81
CA GLY A 128 -27.77 -12.36 1.73
C GLY A 128 -26.37 -12.01 2.23
N GLU A 129 -25.48 -11.65 1.30
CA GLU A 129 -24.07 -11.29 1.57
C GLU A 129 -23.94 -10.10 2.55
N ASP A 130 -24.77 -9.07 2.40
CA ASP A 130 -24.77 -7.89 3.27
C ASP A 130 -24.99 -8.25 4.76
N ALA A 131 -25.86 -9.23 5.03
CA ALA A 131 -26.08 -9.71 6.39
C ALA A 131 -24.83 -10.38 6.98
N ILE A 132 -24.02 -11.06 6.15
CA ILE A 132 -22.75 -11.64 6.56
C ILE A 132 -21.75 -10.54 6.92
N TYR A 133 -21.62 -9.50 6.09
CA TYR A 133 -20.70 -8.39 6.39
C TYR A 133 -21.06 -7.63 7.68
N ARG A 134 -22.36 -7.47 7.98
CA ARG A 134 -22.80 -6.90 9.27
C ARG A 134 -22.51 -7.84 10.44
N LEU A 135 -22.84 -9.12 10.31
CA LEU A 135 -22.62 -10.13 11.35
C LEU A 135 -21.14 -10.26 11.74
N THR A 136 -20.26 -10.15 10.75
CA THR A 136 -18.81 -10.28 10.93
C THR A 136 -18.14 -9.02 11.48
N GLY A 137 -18.86 -7.89 11.54
CA GLY A 137 -18.32 -6.58 11.92
C GLY A 137 -17.54 -5.88 10.80
N ALA A 138 -17.53 -6.43 9.58
CA ALA A 138 -16.93 -5.76 8.42
C ALA A 138 -17.72 -4.50 8.00
N VAL A 139 -19.02 -4.49 8.32
CA VAL A 139 -19.90 -3.33 8.20
C VAL A 139 -20.57 -3.09 9.54
N ASP A 140 -20.05 -2.13 10.30
CA ASP A 140 -20.67 -1.65 11.54
C ASP A 140 -20.94 -0.15 11.45
N LEU A 141 -22.22 0.22 11.34
CA LEU A 141 -22.67 1.61 11.25
C LEU A 141 -22.82 2.27 12.62
N ALA A 142 -22.65 1.54 13.72
CA ALA A 142 -22.61 2.11 15.06
C ALA A 142 -21.27 2.78 15.37
N HIS A 143 -20.21 2.48 14.61
CA HIS A 143 -18.91 3.13 14.79
C HIS A 143 -18.90 4.58 14.25
N PRO A 144 -18.18 5.50 14.92
CA PRO A 144 -18.12 6.90 14.50
C PRO A 144 -17.41 7.12 13.15
N ALA A 145 -16.51 6.21 12.77
CA ALA A 145 -15.87 6.21 11.46
C ALA A 145 -16.80 5.55 10.44
N ILE A 146 -16.95 6.14 9.24
CA ILE A 146 -17.71 5.50 8.16
C ILE A 146 -16.93 4.25 7.72
N PRO A 147 -17.49 3.04 7.85
CA PRO A 147 -16.79 1.83 7.46
C PRO A 147 -16.64 1.80 5.94
N SER A 148 -15.41 1.67 5.43
CA SER A 148 -15.17 1.53 3.98
C SER A 148 -15.97 0.38 3.36
N GLY A 149 -16.24 -0.67 4.15
CA GLY A 149 -17.08 -1.80 3.76
C GLY A 149 -18.55 -1.45 3.50
N ALA A 150 -19.07 -0.32 3.97
CA ALA A 150 -20.45 0.08 3.66
C ALA A 150 -20.62 0.58 2.21
N PHE A 151 -19.53 0.95 1.54
CA PHE A 151 -19.61 1.36 0.14
C PHE A 151 -19.74 0.15 -0.77
N GLU A 152 -20.74 0.18 -1.66
CA GLU A 152 -20.91 -0.84 -2.71
C GLU A 152 -19.66 -0.96 -3.60
N THR A 153 -18.89 0.12 -3.74
CA THR A 153 -17.73 0.21 -4.64
C THR A 153 -16.49 0.70 -3.88
N GLY A 154 -15.99 -0.14 -2.99
CA GLY A 154 -14.76 0.08 -2.21
C GLY A 154 -13.47 -0.21 -2.99
N HIS A 155 -12.36 0.40 -2.55
CA HIS A 155 -11.05 0.19 -3.17
C HIS A 155 -10.60 -1.27 -3.07
N GLY A 156 -10.59 -1.87 -1.87
CA GLY A 156 -10.18 -3.26 -1.75
C GLY A 156 -11.12 -4.29 -2.37
N ALA A 157 -12.38 -3.94 -2.67
CA ALA A 157 -13.25 -4.79 -3.47
C ALA A 157 -12.75 -4.97 -4.91
N ALA A 158 -12.37 -3.87 -5.55
CA ALA A 158 -11.74 -3.92 -6.87
C ALA A 158 -10.40 -4.66 -6.83
N VAL A 159 -9.56 -4.34 -5.83
CA VAL A 159 -8.23 -4.93 -5.68
C VAL A 159 -8.29 -6.45 -5.44
N ALA A 160 -9.06 -6.88 -4.43
CA ALA A 160 -9.10 -8.29 -4.05
C ALA A 160 -9.69 -9.16 -5.16
N THR A 161 -10.72 -8.68 -5.87
CA THR A 161 -11.33 -9.43 -6.97
C THR A 161 -10.41 -9.53 -8.20
N LEU A 162 -9.58 -8.52 -8.45
CA LEU A 162 -8.53 -8.61 -9.47
C LEU A 162 -7.39 -9.56 -9.04
N ALA A 163 -7.01 -9.57 -7.77
CA ALA A 163 -5.93 -10.39 -7.23
C ALA A 163 -6.30 -11.87 -7.11
N ALA A 164 -7.48 -12.15 -6.55
CA ALA A 164 -7.86 -13.49 -6.12
C ALA A 164 -9.24 -13.91 -6.65
N GLY A 165 -9.88 -13.15 -7.54
CA GLY A 165 -11.22 -13.46 -8.03
C GLY A 165 -11.20 -14.48 -9.16
N PHE A 166 -11.83 -15.64 -8.97
CA PHE A 166 -12.03 -16.66 -10.00
C PHE A 166 -13.52 -16.83 -10.29
N ASP A 167 -13.84 -17.36 -11.46
CA ASP A 167 -15.17 -17.95 -11.62
C ASP A 167 -15.30 -19.16 -10.69
N PRO A 168 -16.42 -19.34 -9.95
CA PRO A 168 -16.62 -20.52 -9.12
C PRO A 168 -16.40 -21.83 -9.88
N ALA A 169 -16.73 -21.89 -11.17
CA ALA A 169 -16.56 -23.08 -12.01
C ALA A 169 -15.13 -23.24 -12.58
N ASP A 170 -14.23 -22.25 -12.39
CA ASP A 170 -12.84 -22.35 -12.86
C ASP A 170 -12.08 -23.40 -12.06
N SER A 171 -11.56 -24.43 -12.72
CA SER A 171 -10.82 -25.52 -12.07
C SER A 171 -9.56 -25.04 -11.33
N ARG A 172 -8.99 -23.89 -11.73
CA ARG A 172 -7.84 -23.28 -11.06
C ARG A 172 -8.23 -22.61 -9.75
N ALA A 173 -9.51 -22.28 -9.55
CA ALA A 173 -9.96 -21.59 -8.35
C ALA A 173 -9.60 -22.38 -7.09
N ARG A 174 -9.83 -23.69 -7.04
CA ARG A 174 -9.53 -24.47 -5.84
C ARG A 174 -8.06 -24.35 -5.37
N ASN A 175 -7.11 -24.21 -6.29
CA ASN A 175 -5.68 -24.15 -5.99
C ASN A 175 -5.15 -22.76 -5.57
N HIS A 176 -6.01 -21.74 -5.50
CA HIS A 176 -5.58 -20.36 -5.19
C HIS A 176 -6.32 -19.74 -4.01
N PRO A 177 -6.24 -20.31 -2.79
CA PRO A 177 -6.97 -19.79 -1.63
C PRO A 177 -6.57 -18.36 -1.28
N LEU A 178 -7.52 -17.59 -0.78
CA LEU A 178 -7.33 -16.20 -0.34
C LEU A 178 -7.04 -16.16 1.16
N ILE A 179 -6.01 -15.40 1.56
CA ILE A 179 -5.85 -14.93 2.93
C ILE A 179 -5.88 -13.39 2.90
N ALA A 180 -6.85 -12.80 3.58
CA ALA A 180 -7.14 -11.38 3.48
C ALA A 180 -6.89 -10.62 4.79
N VAL A 181 -6.52 -9.36 4.69
CA VAL A 181 -6.44 -8.42 5.82
C VAL A 181 -7.18 -7.16 5.43
N CYS A 182 -8.27 -6.88 6.15
CA CYS A 182 -8.99 -5.61 6.08
C CYS A 182 -8.37 -4.65 7.09
N LEU A 183 -7.72 -3.61 6.58
CA LEU A 183 -7.15 -2.53 7.39
C LEU A 183 -8.26 -1.67 8.04
N PRO A 184 -7.99 -1.04 9.21
CA PRO A 184 -8.88 -0.07 9.82
C PRO A 184 -9.23 1.07 8.87
N PRO A 185 -10.50 1.53 8.81
CA PRO A 185 -10.92 2.63 7.95
C PRO A 185 -10.10 3.91 8.15
N ARG A 186 -9.59 4.15 9.36
CA ARG A 186 -8.74 5.32 9.68
C ARG A 186 -7.43 5.34 8.90
N ILE A 187 -6.90 4.19 8.50
CA ILE A 187 -5.69 4.12 7.67
C ILE A 187 -5.98 4.61 6.26
N THR A 188 -7.10 4.19 5.68
CA THR A 188 -7.54 4.70 4.38
C THR A 188 -7.84 6.21 4.45
N ALA A 189 -8.34 6.69 5.59
CA ALA A 189 -8.58 8.12 5.82
C ALA A 189 -7.28 8.94 5.98
N ASP A 190 -6.16 8.29 6.33
CA ASP A 190 -4.87 8.94 6.55
C ASP A 190 -4.08 9.06 5.23
N SER A 191 -4.20 10.22 4.58
CA SER A 191 -3.42 10.57 3.38
C SER A 191 -1.92 10.76 3.67
N SER A 192 -1.54 11.04 4.92
CA SER A 192 -0.14 11.21 5.33
C SER A 192 0.63 9.90 5.40
N GLY A 193 -0.08 8.78 5.54
CA GLY A 193 0.45 7.43 5.71
C GLY A 193 1.40 7.24 6.87
N VAL A 194 1.39 8.15 7.85
CA VAL A 194 2.09 7.97 9.12
C VAL A 194 1.55 6.73 9.84
N LEU A 195 0.26 6.46 9.70
CA LEU A 195 -0.45 5.42 10.43
C LEU A 195 -0.40 4.05 9.74
N ALA A 196 -0.15 4.01 8.43
CA ALA A 196 -0.25 2.81 7.61
C ALA A 196 0.85 1.73 7.86
N PRO A 197 2.11 2.06 8.18
CA PRO A 197 3.17 1.06 8.22
C PRO A 197 2.93 -0.09 9.20
N LEU A 198 2.44 0.25 10.39
CA LEU A 198 2.24 -0.69 11.47
C LEU A 198 1.20 -1.77 11.12
N PRO A 199 -0.03 -1.40 10.74
CA PRO A 199 -1.07 -2.39 10.46
C PRO A 199 -0.81 -3.19 9.17
N ILE A 200 -0.06 -2.62 8.21
CA ILE A 200 0.44 -3.36 7.04
C ILE A 200 1.44 -4.45 7.48
N LEU A 201 2.43 -4.12 8.33
CA LEU A 201 3.44 -5.07 8.80
C LEU A 201 2.80 -6.24 9.56
N THR A 202 1.88 -5.94 10.48
CA THR A 202 1.15 -6.98 11.21
C THR A 202 0.26 -7.81 10.29
N GLY A 203 -0.34 -7.18 9.26
CA GLY A 203 -1.08 -7.88 8.21
C GLY A 203 -0.22 -8.86 7.39
N ILE A 204 1.01 -8.48 7.02
CA ILE A 204 1.94 -9.40 6.33
C ILE A 204 2.27 -10.60 7.22
N LEU A 205 2.53 -10.36 8.51
CA LEU A 205 2.83 -11.43 9.48
C LEU A 205 1.64 -12.35 9.71
N PHE A 206 0.43 -11.80 9.76
CA PHE A 206 -0.80 -12.57 9.78
C PHE A 206 -0.88 -13.52 8.57
N ILE A 207 -0.71 -12.99 7.35
CA ILE A 207 -0.78 -13.81 6.13
C ILE A 207 0.25 -14.94 6.16
N ILE A 208 1.50 -14.65 6.51
CA ILE A 208 2.57 -15.67 6.57
C ILE A 208 2.24 -16.74 7.61
N THR A 209 1.78 -16.33 8.80
CA THR A 209 1.45 -17.26 9.89
C THR A 209 0.26 -18.13 9.53
N ARG A 210 -0.78 -17.55 8.92
CA ARG A 210 -1.96 -18.31 8.46
C ARG A 210 -1.65 -19.20 7.26
N ALA A 211 -0.73 -18.79 6.38
CA ALA A 211 -0.28 -19.62 5.27
C ALA A 211 0.45 -20.89 5.75
N ARG A 212 1.34 -20.76 6.75
CA ARG A 212 2.00 -21.91 7.40
C ARG A 212 0.99 -22.85 8.05
N ARG A 213 0.04 -22.30 8.82
CA ARG A 213 -1.01 -23.08 9.48
C ARG A 213 -1.95 -23.76 8.47
N LEU A 214 -2.25 -23.12 7.35
CA LEU A 214 -2.99 -23.75 6.25
C LEU A 214 -2.22 -24.93 5.65
N CYS A 215 -0.90 -24.81 5.47
CA CYS A 215 -0.07 -25.94 5.02
C CYS A 215 -0.13 -27.12 6.01
N ARG A 216 -0.07 -26.86 7.33
CA ARG A 216 -0.28 -27.89 8.37
C ARG A 216 -1.65 -28.54 8.28
N PHE A 217 -2.68 -27.72 8.13
CA PHE A 217 -4.05 -28.19 8.01
C PHE A 217 -4.25 -29.10 6.79
N ILE A 218 -3.67 -28.76 5.63
CA ILE A 218 -3.70 -29.60 4.42
C ILE A 218 -3.05 -30.95 4.68
N GLU A 219 -1.88 -30.98 5.34
CA GLU A 219 -1.20 -32.24 5.64
C GLU A 219 -2.04 -33.15 6.50
N ARG A 220 -2.59 -32.61 7.59
CA ARG A 220 -3.42 -33.37 8.50
C ARG A 220 -4.64 -33.95 7.79
N GLN A 221 -5.36 -33.12 7.02
CA GLN A 221 -6.55 -33.56 6.29
C GLN A 221 -6.22 -34.59 5.20
N GLY A 222 -5.03 -34.49 4.59
CA GLY A 222 -4.54 -35.42 3.58
C GLY A 222 -3.79 -36.66 4.13
N GLY A 223 -3.56 -36.75 5.44
CA GLY A 223 -2.69 -37.79 6.02
C GLY A 223 -1.24 -37.72 5.53
N LEU A 224 -0.74 -36.54 5.20
CA LEU A 224 0.59 -36.31 4.65
C LEU A 224 1.64 -36.14 5.76
N PRO A 225 2.93 -36.43 5.49
CA PRO A 225 4.00 -36.23 6.45
C PRO A 225 4.13 -34.76 6.87
N HIS A 226 4.50 -34.54 8.13
CA HIS A 226 4.78 -33.20 8.64
C HIS A 226 5.89 -32.52 7.83
N GLY A 227 5.58 -31.40 7.20
CA GLY A 227 6.55 -30.52 6.51
C GLY A 227 6.65 -30.78 5.00
N SER A 228 5.81 -31.66 4.48
CA SER A 228 5.69 -32.04 3.07
C SER A 228 4.93 -31.00 2.21
N VAL A 229 4.04 -30.21 2.79
CA VAL A 229 3.27 -29.17 2.10
C VAL A 229 3.91 -27.80 2.31
N ARG A 230 4.27 -27.14 1.21
CA ARG A 230 4.95 -25.83 1.20
C ARG A 230 4.40 -24.96 0.09
N LEU A 231 3.20 -24.42 0.29
CA LEU A 231 2.56 -23.58 -0.71
C LEU A 231 3.30 -22.24 -0.86
N PRO A 232 3.59 -21.76 -2.09
CA PRO A 232 4.03 -20.38 -2.32
C PRO A 232 2.96 -19.37 -1.89
N VAL A 233 3.39 -18.14 -1.60
CA VAL A 233 2.49 -17.04 -1.21
C VAL A 233 2.79 -15.80 -2.05
N VAL A 234 1.78 -15.24 -2.69
CA VAL A 234 1.87 -13.94 -3.36
C VAL A 234 0.99 -12.94 -2.65
N ILE A 235 1.58 -11.88 -2.10
CA ILE A 235 0.89 -10.86 -1.32
C ILE A 235 0.77 -9.58 -2.14
N ASN A 236 -0.46 -9.17 -2.42
CA ASN A 236 -0.75 -7.86 -3.00
C ASN A 236 -0.97 -6.83 -1.90
N VAL A 237 -0.24 -5.71 -1.98
CA VAL A 237 -0.42 -4.54 -1.12
C VAL A 237 -0.68 -3.34 -2.03
N SER A 238 -1.95 -3.03 -2.30
CA SER A 238 -2.35 -1.95 -3.22
C SER A 238 -2.47 -0.59 -2.53
N LEU A 239 -1.49 -0.30 -1.68
CA LEU A 239 -1.36 0.96 -0.93
C LEU A 239 -0.02 1.60 -1.25
N GLY A 240 0.08 2.90 -1.05
CA GLY A 240 1.33 3.59 -1.31
C GLY A 240 1.39 5.00 -0.79
N LEU A 241 2.61 5.50 -0.70
CA LEU A 241 2.91 6.86 -0.30
C LEU A 241 3.67 7.61 -1.38
N THR A 242 3.46 8.93 -1.40
CA THR A 242 4.14 9.87 -2.30
C THR A 242 5.30 10.59 -1.62
N ALA A 243 5.49 10.45 -0.31
CA ALA A 243 6.73 10.83 0.35
C ALA A 243 7.34 9.62 1.07
N GLY A 244 8.63 9.73 1.33
CA GLY A 244 9.50 8.67 1.80
C GLY A 244 10.88 8.74 1.15
N PRO A 245 11.88 8.08 1.76
CA PRO A 245 13.26 8.16 1.33
C PRO A 245 13.54 7.46 -0.02
N ARG A 246 12.70 6.50 -0.43
CA ARG A 246 12.77 5.77 -1.72
C ARG A 246 14.09 5.03 -1.98
N ASP A 247 14.74 4.57 -0.93
CA ASP A 247 16.05 3.93 -0.99
C ASP A 247 16.04 2.51 -0.37
N GLY A 248 14.85 1.92 -0.18
CA GLY A 248 14.72 0.60 0.43
C GLY A 248 14.95 0.60 1.94
N SER A 249 15.19 1.75 2.58
CA SER A 249 15.58 1.79 3.99
C SER A 249 14.40 1.71 4.97
N THR A 250 13.15 1.91 4.52
CA THR A 250 12.00 1.91 5.42
C THR A 250 11.76 0.53 6.04
N LEU A 251 11.06 0.51 7.18
CA LEU A 251 10.78 -0.72 7.91
C LEU A 251 9.98 -1.72 7.06
N ILE A 252 8.95 -1.24 6.33
CA ILE A 252 8.13 -2.09 5.44
C ILE A 252 8.97 -2.68 4.31
N GLU A 253 9.77 -1.87 3.63
CA GLU A 253 10.61 -2.35 2.51
C GLU A 253 11.62 -3.40 2.97
N ARG A 254 12.31 -3.13 4.08
CA ARG A 254 13.27 -4.06 4.67
C ARG A 254 12.62 -5.35 5.14
N PHE A 255 11.40 -5.26 5.66
CA PHE A 255 10.66 -6.44 6.09
C PHE A 255 10.23 -7.31 4.91
N MET A 256 9.65 -6.71 3.86
CA MET A 256 9.28 -7.44 2.64
C MET A 256 10.49 -8.11 2.00
N ASP A 257 11.63 -7.41 1.92
CA ASP A 257 12.86 -7.98 1.37
C ASP A 257 13.40 -9.13 2.22
N ALA A 258 13.42 -8.98 3.55
CA ALA A 258 13.84 -10.04 4.46
C ALA A 258 12.95 -11.29 4.35
N VAL A 259 11.64 -11.10 4.20
CA VAL A 259 10.67 -12.19 4.00
C VAL A 259 10.89 -12.86 2.65
N SER A 260 11.03 -12.10 1.56
CA SER A 260 11.19 -12.66 0.21
C SER A 260 12.53 -13.36 -0.02
N ALA A 261 13.59 -12.89 0.64
CA ALA A 261 14.93 -13.50 0.59
C ALA A 261 15.04 -14.78 1.43
N ARG A 262 14.17 -14.98 2.41
CA ARG A 262 14.22 -16.14 3.31
C ARG A 262 13.63 -17.37 2.63
N GLN A 263 14.42 -18.44 2.56
CA GLN A 263 13.90 -19.78 2.31
C GLN A 263 13.43 -20.36 3.65
N ALA A 264 12.18 -20.81 3.70
CA ALA A 264 11.57 -21.38 4.90
C ALA A 264 11.36 -22.89 4.72
N ASP A 265 11.47 -23.63 5.81
CA ASP A 265 11.26 -25.09 5.79
C ASP A 265 9.78 -25.49 5.84
N ASP A 266 8.89 -24.53 6.02
CA ASP A 266 7.47 -24.77 6.29
C ASP A 266 6.54 -23.99 5.35
N LEU A 267 7.11 -23.27 4.38
CA LEU A 267 6.39 -22.45 3.42
C LEU A 267 7.16 -22.32 2.11
N GLY A 268 6.44 -22.20 0.99
CA GLY A 268 7.05 -21.85 -0.29
C GLY A 268 7.55 -20.40 -0.34
N PRO A 269 8.07 -19.94 -1.49
CA PRO A 269 8.53 -18.56 -1.64
C PRO A 269 7.41 -17.56 -1.40
N VAL A 270 7.72 -16.50 -0.66
CA VAL A 270 6.82 -15.36 -0.43
C VAL A 270 7.21 -14.21 -1.35
N ARG A 271 6.26 -13.69 -2.12
CA ARG A 271 6.45 -12.60 -3.08
C ARG A 271 5.46 -11.48 -2.84
N PHE A 272 5.90 -10.26 -3.08
CA PHE A 272 5.08 -9.05 -2.92
C PHE A 272 4.86 -8.38 -4.26
N VAL A 273 3.66 -7.84 -4.47
CA VAL A 273 3.34 -6.99 -5.61
C VAL A 273 2.71 -5.70 -5.09
N LEU A 274 3.28 -4.57 -5.52
CA LEU A 274 2.83 -3.23 -5.14
C LEU A 274 2.56 -2.39 -6.38
N PRO A 275 1.60 -1.45 -6.33
CA PRO A 275 1.36 -0.50 -7.39
C PRO A 275 2.55 0.46 -7.51
N SER A 276 2.92 0.84 -8.74
CA SER A 276 3.99 1.82 -8.95
C SER A 276 3.58 3.23 -8.51
N GLY A 277 2.29 3.58 -8.55
CA GLY A 277 1.76 4.88 -8.13
C GLY A 277 1.11 5.65 -9.28
N ASN A 278 0.33 6.68 -8.96
CA ASN A 278 -0.50 7.42 -9.94
C ASN A 278 -0.17 8.93 -10.03
N HIS A 279 0.95 9.36 -9.45
CA HIS A 279 1.23 10.78 -9.19
C HIS A 279 2.27 11.39 -10.13
N ARG A 280 2.49 10.81 -11.32
CA ARG A 280 3.56 11.25 -12.24
C ARG A 280 3.48 12.74 -12.59
N GLN A 281 2.26 13.25 -12.78
CA GLN A 281 1.99 14.60 -13.26
C GLN A 281 1.62 15.58 -12.15
N ASP A 282 1.61 15.12 -10.90
CA ASP A 282 1.06 15.88 -9.78
C ASP A 282 2.07 16.88 -9.20
N ARG A 283 3.31 16.88 -9.71
CA ARG A 283 4.43 17.74 -9.27
C ARG A 283 4.73 17.56 -7.78
N LEU A 284 4.67 16.31 -7.32
CA LEU A 284 4.97 15.93 -5.93
C LEU A 284 6.45 15.56 -5.73
N ARG A 285 7.28 15.70 -6.77
CA ARG A 285 8.72 15.42 -6.70
C ARG A 285 9.53 16.56 -7.28
N ALA A 286 10.62 16.89 -6.61
CA ALA A 286 11.61 17.83 -7.08
C ALA A 286 13.02 17.43 -6.63
N ARG A 287 14.03 17.99 -7.29
CA ARG A 287 15.44 17.81 -6.97
C ARG A 287 16.15 19.15 -6.88
N LEU A 288 16.92 19.34 -5.82
CA LEU A 288 17.67 20.56 -5.56
C LEU A 288 19.14 20.25 -5.26
N ARG A 289 20.01 21.21 -5.52
CA ARG A 289 21.38 21.30 -4.99
C ARG A 289 21.44 22.41 -3.92
N PRO A 290 22.49 22.45 -3.08
CA PRO A 290 22.72 23.57 -2.18
C PRO A 290 22.63 24.92 -2.90
N GLY A 291 21.95 25.90 -2.29
CA GLY A 291 21.70 27.22 -2.87
C GLY A 291 20.51 27.29 -3.85
N GLN A 292 20.03 26.17 -4.39
CA GLN A 292 18.83 26.16 -5.24
C GLN A 292 17.55 26.24 -4.42
N GLN A 293 16.51 26.79 -5.04
CA GLN A 293 15.19 26.98 -4.43
C GLN A 293 14.07 26.54 -5.37
N ILE A 294 12.93 26.13 -4.79
CA ILE A 294 11.70 25.82 -5.50
C ILE A 294 10.48 26.38 -4.77
N GLY A 295 9.40 26.65 -5.51
CA GLY A 295 8.12 27.00 -4.91
C GLY A 295 7.41 25.76 -4.36
N TRP A 296 6.71 25.92 -3.24
CA TRP A 296 5.75 24.95 -2.69
C TRP A 296 4.43 25.66 -2.47
N ARG A 297 3.40 25.23 -3.20
CA ARG A 297 2.11 25.89 -3.19
C ARG A 297 1.15 25.19 -2.25
N LEU A 298 0.72 25.92 -1.22
CA LEU A 298 -0.33 25.49 -0.31
C LEU A 298 -1.67 26.03 -0.82
N PRO A 299 -2.66 25.17 -1.08
CA PRO A 299 -3.99 25.61 -1.50
C PRO A 299 -4.71 26.38 -0.38
N PRO A 300 -5.53 27.40 -0.70
CA PRO A 300 -6.40 28.03 0.27
C PRO A 300 -7.57 27.12 0.64
N GLY A 301 -8.07 27.22 1.87
CA GLY A 301 -9.25 26.48 2.31
C GLY A 301 -8.97 25.04 2.75
N ASP A 302 -7.70 24.67 2.90
CA ASP A 302 -7.29 23.33 3.29
C ASP A 302 -7.32 23.15 4.81
N THR A 303 -8.14 22.21 5.26
CA THR A 303 -8.31 21.91 6.70
C THR A 303 -7.29 20.90 7.21
N THR A 304 -6.49 20.29 6.34
CA THR A 304 -5.44 19.33 6.71
C THR A 304 -4.05 19.95 6.65
N PHE A 305 -3.08 19.30 7.27
CA PHE A 305 -1.69 19.75 7.23
C PHE A 305 -1.06 19.38 5.89
N ASN A 306 -0.12 20.22 5.44
CA ASN A 306 0.66 19.93 4.24
C ASN A 306 2.10 19.62 4.63
N ALA A 307 2.62 18.50 4.16
CA ALA A 307 3.97 18.06 4.49
C ALA A 307 4.82 17.85 3.25
N ILE A 308 6.10 18.17 3.39
CA ILE A 308 7.15 17.79 2.44
C ILE A 308 8.25 17.06 3.19
N GLU A 309 8.94 16.18 2.47
CA GLU A 309 10.17 15.56 2.92
C GLU A 309 11.33 15.96 2.03
N ILE A 310 12.50 16.14 2.63
CA ILE A 310 13.73 16.58 1.98
C ILE A 310 14.82 15.61 2.40
N TRP A 311 15.36 14.86 1.44
CA TRP A 311 16.35 13.81 1.69
C TRP A 311 17.67 14.17 1.03
N GLY A 312 18.72 14.31 1.83
CA GLY A 312 20.07 14.65 1.34
C GLY A 312 20.78 13.49 0.65
N PRO A 313 22.01 13.70 0.15
CA PRO A 313 22.83 12.61 -0.37
C PRO A 313 23.25 11.64 0.74
N PRO A 314 23.51 10.36 0.42
CA PRO A 314 24.13 9.42 1.36
C PRO A 314 25.51 9.88 1.85
N GLN A 315 25.81 9.65 3.11
CA GLN A 315 27.05 10.04 3.81
C GLN A 315 27.66 8.86 4.57
N ASP A 316 28.98 8.79 4.63
CA ASP A 316 29.70 7.72 5.36
C ASP A 316 29.81 7.97 6.87
N HIS A 317 29.47 9.18 7.33
CA HIS A 317 29.52 9.55 8.74
C HIS A 317 28.12 9.59 9.36
N ALA A 318 28.08 9.48 10.70
CA ALA A 318 26.85 9.68 11.45
C ALA A 318 26.30 11.12 11.25
N PRO A 319 24.98 11.32 11.32
CA PRO A 319 24.34 12.61 11.04
C PRO A 319 24.79 13.70 12.04
N ARG A 320 25.19 14.87 11.53
CA ARG A 320 25.71 15.99 12.34
C ARG A 320 24.80 17.23 12.38
N GLY A 321 23.68 17.20 11.67
CA GLY A 321 22.83 18.38 11.49
C GLY A 321 23.33 19.29 10.37
N ASP A 322 24.06 18.74 9.39
CA ASP A 322 24.62 19.54 8.29
C ASP A 322 23.53 19.97 7.29
N LEU A 323 22.42 19.23 7.22
CA LEU A 323 21.25 19.62 6.43
C LEU A 323 20.43 20.71 7.13
N GLN A 324 20.44 21.92 6.53
CA GLN A 324 19.54 23.01 6.88
C GLN A 324 18.69 23.42 5.67
N ILE A 325 17.47 23.86 5.96
CA ILE A 325 16.55 24.37 4.94
C ILE A 325 16.11 25.79 5.30
N THR A 326 15.91 26.60 4.28
CA THR A 326 15.31 27.92 4.41
C THR A 326 13.88 27.88 3.88
N LEU A 327 12.94 28.30 4.71
CA LEU A 327 11.53 28.46 4.35
C LEU A 327 11.18 29.93 4.27
N THR A 328 10.49 30.33 3.20
CA THR A 328 9.95 31.68 3.04
C THR A 328 8.45 31.58 2.81
N ALA A 329 7.65 31.96 3.80
CA ALA A 329 6.19 32.00 3.67
C ALA A 329 5.74 33.26 2.89
N PRO A 330 4.56 33.25 2.24
CA PRO A 330 4.00 34.40 1.54
C PRO A 330 4.03 35.69 2.38
N GLY A 331 4.68 36.73 1.84
CA GLY A 331 4.79 38.04 2.50
C GLY A 331 5.68 38.08 3.75
N ARG A 332 6.50 37.04 4.00
CA ARG A 332 7.38 36.97 5.18
C ARG A 332 8.86 36.93 4.78
N ALA A 333 9.73 37.28 5.74
CA ALA A 333 11.17 37.10 5.60
C ALA A 333 11.54 35.61 5.61
N PRO A 334 12.64 35.22 4.93
CA PRO A 334 13.16 33.86 4.98
C PRO A 334 13.62 33.50 6.39
N ALA A 335 13.43 32.25 6.79
CA ALA A 335 13.95 31.69 8.03
C ALA A 335 14.62 30.34 7.76
N THR A 336 15.82 30.16 8.30
CA THR A 336 16.61 28.93 8.16
C THR A 336 16.52 28.12 9.43
N THR A 337 16.42 26.80 9.29
CA THR A 337 16.49 25.88 10.43
C THR A 337 17.83 25.98 11.15
N ALA A 338 17.86 25.58 12.43
CA ALA A 338 19.07 25.55 13.26
C ALA A 338 19.25 24.17 13.89
N LEU A 339 19.28 23.13 13.05
CA LEU A 339 19.31 21.73 13.47
C LEU A 339 20.75 21.28 13.72
N THR A 340 21.13 20.99 14.95
CA THR A 340 22.51 20.59 15.33
C THR A 340 22.63 19.14 15.79
N LEU A 341 21.51 18.48 16.05
CA LEU A 341 21.48 17.08 16.51
C LEU A 341 20.33 16.32 15.85
N PRO A 342 20.48 15.00 15.61
CA PRO A 342 19.39 14.12 15.18
C PRO A 342 18.12 14.30 16.00
N TRP A 343 16.96 14.20 15.34
CA TRP A 343 15.64 14.22 15.99
C TRP A 343 15.24 15.56 16.62
N GLN A 344 16.00 16.63 16.37
CA GLN A 344 15.59 17.99 16.67
C GLN A 344 14.48 18.47 15.73
N TYR A 345 13.76 19.49 16.18
CA TYR A 345 12.82 20.21 15.34
C TYR A 345 13.01 21.72 15.46
N SER A 346 12.64 22.44 14.40
CA SER A 346 12.53 23.90 14.37
C SER A 346 11.06 24.28 14.15
N VAL A 347 10.63 25.41 14.74
CA VAL A 347 9.29 25.98 14.53
C VAL A 347 9.44 27.29 13.78
N LEU A 348 8.75 27.41 12.65
CA LEU A 348 8.56 28.69 11.98
C LEU A 348 7.35 29.37 12.59
N SER A 349 7.55 30.59 13.12
CA SER A 349 6.48 31.40 13.69
C SER A 349 6.29 32.71 12.91
N ASP A 350 5.10 33.29 13.02
CA ASP A 350 4.83 34.66 12.60
C ASP A 350 5.43 35.69 13.58
N PRO A 351 5.38 37.01 13.26
CA PRO A 351 5.89 38.05 14.16
C PRO A 351 5.23 38.10 15.53
N ASP A 352 4.01 37.57 15.68
CA ASP A 352 3.29 37.47 16.95
C ASP A 352 3.66 36.19 17.73
N GLY A 353 4.61 35.40 17.23
CA GLY A 353 5.08 34.16 17.83
C GLY A 353 4.19 32.94 17.56
N ARG A 354 3.16 33.08 16.72
CA ARG A 354 2.24 31.97 16.41
C ARG A 354 2.87 31.03 15.39
N PRO A 355 2.78 29.70 15.58
CA PRO A 355 3.40 28.74 14.68
C PRO A 355 2.74 28.78 13.30
N LEU A 356 3.53 28.57 12.25
CA LEU A 356 3.10 28.46 10.85
C LEU A 356 3.49 27.10 10.26
N ALA A 357 4.67 26.61 10.62
CA ALA A 357 5.20 25.33 10.17
C ALA A 357 6.20 24.76 11.20
N ARG A 358 6.49 23.47 11.07
CA ARG A 358 7.51 22.75 11.85
C ARG A 358 8.41 21.99 10.91
N ALA A 359 9.70 21.91 11.20
CA ALA A 359 10.66 21.09 10.47
C ALA A 359 11.31 20.11 11.43
N TYR A 360 11.20 18.80 11.17
CA TYR A 360 11.75 17.73 11.98
C TYR A 360 12.94 17.11 11.27
N TYR A 361 14.08 16.99 11.95
CA TYR A 361 15.28 16.36 11.42
C TYR A 361 15.28 14.86 11.72
N THR A 362 15.14 14.05 10.68
CA THR A 362 14.92 12.60 10.76
C THR A 362 15.97 11.87 9.93
N PRO A 363 17.24 11.83 10.37
CA PRO A 363 18.24 11.09 9.62
C PRO A 363 17.97 9.58 9.71
N HIS A 364 18.29 8.85 8.64
CA HIS A 364 18.11 7.40 8.59
C HIS A 364 19.37 6.68 8.14
N ARG A 365 19.49 5.44 8.61
CA ARG A 365 20.60 4.56 8.22
C ARG A 365 20.17 3.69 7.03
N LEU A 366 21.01 3.71 6.00
CA LEU A 366 20.85 2.89 4.80
C LEU A 366 21.32 1.45 5.04
N ARG A 367 20.95 0.56 4.11
CA ARG A 367 21.28 -0.88 4.20
C ARG A 367 22.77 -1.17 4.13
N ASP A 368 23.48 -0.39 3.33
CA ASP A 368 24.94 -0.47 3.17
C ASP A 368 25.71 0.12 4.37
N GLY A 369 25.00 0.62 5.37
CA GLY A 369 25.58 1.16 6.60
C GLY A 369 25.80 2.66 6.59
N ARG A 370 25.67 3.32 5.43
CA ARG A 370 25.74 4.79 5.29
C ARG A 370 24.53 5.47 5.94
N TRP A 371 24.62 6.77 6.10
CA TRP A 371 23.55 7.62 6.64
C TRP A 371 23.00 8.52 5.56
N ARG A 372 21.76 8.96 5.74
CA ARG A 372 21.15 9.96 4.89
C ARG A 372 20.37 10.92 5.77
N ASP A 373 20.63 12.21 5.59
CA ASP A 373 19.92 13.26 6.31
C ASP A 373 18.52 13.43 5.72
N GLY A 374 17.54 13.64 6.61
CA GLY A 374 16.15 13.83 6.26
C GLY A 374 15.54 15.00 7.02
N ILE A 375 14.74 15.82 6.37
CA ILE A 375 13.88 16.80 7.03
C ILE A 375 12.43 16.58 6.59
N VAL A 376 11.51 16.48 7.55
CA VAL A 376 10.07 16.56 7.32
C VAL A 376 9.59 17.95 7.71
N ALA A 377 9.19 18.76 6.73
CA ALA A 377 8.59 20.07 6.97
C ALA A 377 7.07 19.99 6.85
N ILE A 378 6.37 20.38 7.90
CA ILE A 378 4.91 20.31 8.04
C ILE A 378 4.38 21.72 8.24
N ALA A 379 3.65 22.23 7.26
CA ALA A 379 2.88 23.45 7.41
C ALA A 379 1.54 23.15 8.08
N LEU A 380 1.09 24.07 8.94
CA LEU A 380 -0.26 24.00 9.52
C LEU A 380 -1.32 24.08 8.42
N PRO A 381 -2.57 23.66 8.70
CA PRO A 381 -3.69 23.89 7.78
C PRO A 381 -3.78 25.34 7.33
N THR A 382 -4.24 25.58 6.10
CA THR A 382 -4.51 26.94 5.60
C THR A 382 -5.91 27.43 5.96
N CYS A 383 -6.75 26.53 6.45
CA CYS A 383 -8.08 26.78 6.97
C CYS A 383 -8.21 26.14 8.37
N PRO A 384 -8.13 26.92 9.45
CA PRO A 384 -8.26 26.37 10.80
C PRO A 384 -9.69 25.89 11.07
N GLU A 385 -9.84 24.87 11.91
CA GLU A 385 -11.16 24.35 12.31
C GLU A 385 -11.86 25.27 13.30
N ARG A 386 -11.09 25.98 14.15
CA ARG A 386 -11.64 26.91 15.16
C ARG A 386 -11.13 28.33 14.98
N LEU A 387 -11.96 29.28 15.38
CA LEU A 387 -11.58 30.69 15.42
C LEU A 387 -10.35 30.87 16.32
N ARG A 388 -9.38 31.67 15.83
CA ARG A 388 -8.11 32.02 16.50
C ARG A 388 -7.05 30.92 16.54
N GLU A 389 -7.29 29.74 15.96
CA GLU A 389 -6.22 28.77 15.75
C GLU A 389 -5.17 29.33 14.77
N PRO A 390 -3.88 29.05 15.00
CA PRO A 390 -2.83 29.40 14.04
C PRO A 390 -3.00 28.59 12.75
N PHE A 391 -2.72 29.21 11.62
CA PHE A 391 -2.84 28.62 10.30
C PHE A 391 -1.69 29.08 9.41
N ALA A 392 -1.31 28.25 8.43
CA ALA A 392 -0.30 28.61 7.46
C ALA A 392 -0.90 29.57 6.40
N PRO A 393 -0.22 30.67 6.03
CA PRO A 393 -0.67 31.48 4.90
C PRO A 393 -0.72 30.64 3.62
N PRO A 394 -1.87 30.59 2.92
CA PRO A 394 -1.97 29.91 1.63
C PRO A 394 -1.15 30.66 0.56
N GLY A 395 -0.78 29.95 -0.50
CA GLY A 395 -0.02 30.49 -1.61
C GLY A 395 1.37 29.86 -1.75
N GLU A 396 2.27 30.56 -2.41
CA GLU A 396 3.59 30.05 -2.76
C GLU A 396 4.61 30.32 -1.66
N TRP A 397 4.99 29.25 -0.97
CA TRP A 397 6.15 29.20 -0.11
C TRP A 397 7.40 28.94 -0.94
N ARG A 398 8.56 29.41 -0.50
CA ARG A 398 9.84 29.03 -1.10
C ARG A 398 10.59 28.12 -0.15
N ILE A 399 11.15 27.05 -0.71
CA ILE A 399 12.05 26.12 -0.04
C ILE A 399 13.41 26.24 -0.69
N GLN A 400 14.45 26.40 0.10
CA GLN A 400 15.83 26.43 -0.36
C GLN A 400 16.68 25.49 0.49
N ILE A 401 17.57 24.74 -0.16
CA ILE A 401 18.64 24.02 0.55
C ILE A 401 19.72 25.03 0.89
N ALA A 402 20.11 25.12 2.18
CA ALA A 402 21.10 26.09 2.61
C ALA A 402 22.42 25.92 1.83
N GLU A 403 23.10 27.02 1.48
CA GLU A 403 24.35 26.99 0.70
C GLU A 403 25.48 26.22 1.41
N GLY A 404 25.47 26.19 2.75
CA GLY A 404 26.43 25.44 3.55
C GLY A 404 26.08 23.95 3.75
N ALA A 405 24.98 23.46 3.17
CA ALA A 405 24.64 22.05 3.24
C ALA A 405 25.63 21.20 2.42
N PRO A 406 25.83 19.91 2.75
CA PRO A 406 26.71 19.02 1.99
C PRO A 406 26.44 19.06 0.48
N ASP A 407 27.49 19.10 -0.34
CA ASP A 407 27.31 19.05 -1.78
C ASP A 407 26.66 17.73 -2.21
N GLY A 408 25.73 17.83 -3.15
CA GLY A 408 24.96 16.70 -3.64
C GLY A 408 23.57 17.07 -4.10
N LEU A 409 22.79 16.02 -4.36
CA LEU A 409 21.42 16.12 -4.83
C LEU A 409 20.47 15.83 -3.66
N TYR A 410 19.51 16.74 -3.47
CA TYR A 410 18.48 16.66 -2.46
C TYR A 410 17.16 16.30 -3.12
N ASP A 411 16.55 15.21 -2.66
CA ASP A 411 15.27 14.72 -3.15
C ASP A 411 14.13 15.30 -2.31
N LEU A 412 13.20 16.00 -2.96
CA LEU A 412 12.06 16.64 -2.31
C LEU A 412 10.76 15.92 -2.69
N SER A 413 9.97 15.53 -1.69
CA SER A 413 8.67 14.88 -1.89
C SER A 413 7.56 15.66 -1.21
N ALA A 414 6.47 15.93 -1.91
CA ALA A 414 5.24 16.39 -1.27
C ALA A 414 4.41 15.18 -0.85
N GLN A 415 3.99 15.18 0.42
CA GLN A 415 3.11 14.15 0.96
C GLN A 415 1.74 14.25 0.29
N ARG A 416 1.11 13.10 0.08
CA ARG A 416 -0.21 13.03 -0.50
C ARG A 416 -1.19 13.66 0.47
N ASP A 417 -2.01 14.56 -0.05
CA ASP A 417 -3.13 15.13 0.70
C ASP A 417 -4.37 15.18 -0.20
N ALA A 418 -5.00 14.03 -0.31
CA ALA A 418 -6.16 13.85 -1.17
C ALA A 418 -7.16 12.90 -0.52
N VAL A 419 -8.43 13.18 -0.78
CA VAL A 419 -9.55 12.42 -0.25
C VAL A 419 -9.71 11.08 -0.97
N ILE A 420 -9.74 9.98 -0.22
CA ILE A 420 -10.28 8.71 -0.73
C ILE A 420 -11.80 8.74 -0.59
N ARG A 421 -12.50 8.25 -1.63
CA ARG A 421 -13.98 8.24 -1.69
C ARG A 421 -14.56 7.64 -0.41
N GLY A 422 -15.40 8.40 0.28
CA GLY A 422 -16.03 8.00 1.54
C GLY A 422 -15.56 8.77 2.78
N PHE A 423 -14.38 9.39 2.73
CA PHE A 423 -13.84 10.16 3.85
C PHE A 423 -13.94 11.66 3.56
N ARG A 424 -14.85 12.39 4.21
CA ARG A 424 -14.96 13.85 4.01
C ARG A 424 -13.89 14.58 4.85
N ARG A 425 -12.68 14.71 4.32
CA ARG A 425 -11.71 15.71 4.82
C ARG A 425 -11.62 16.83 3.79
N GLY A 426 -11.53 18.08 4.23
CA GLY A 426 -11.29 19.25 3.35
C GLY A 426 -9.87 19.28 2.78
N ALA A 427 -9.29 18.11 2.53
CA ALA A 427 -7.91 17.92 2.12
C ALA A 427 -7.68 18.38 0.69
N LEU A 428 -6.65 19.20 0.50
CA LEU A 428 -6.29 19.77 -0.80
C LEU A 428 -4.79 19.58 -1.04
N GLN A 429 -4.45 18.85 -2.10
CA GLN A 429 -3.07 18.51 -2.42
C GLN A 429 -2.21 19.77 -2.67
N SER A 430 -1.16 19.98 -1.86
CA SER A 430 -0.06 20.89 -2.20
C SER A 430 0.89 20.30 -3.25
N TRP A 431 1.63 21.15 -3.97
CA TRP A 431 2.54 20.71 -5.03
C TRP A 431 3.76 21.64 -5.16
N PHE A 432 4.82 21.14 -5.81
CA PHE A 432 5.97 21.96 -6.16
C PHE A 432 5.69 22.81 -7.39
N HIS A 433 5.95 24.11 -7.27
CA HIS A 433 5.87 25.07 -8.36
C HIS A 433 7.26 25.40 -8.87
N ASP A 434 7.49 25.05 -10.13
CA ASP A 434 8.68 25.38 -10.88
C ASP A 434 8.25 26.06 -12.20
N PRO A 435 8.63 27.32 -12.44
CA PRO A 435 8.33 28.03 -13.68
C PRO A 435 8.83 27.34 -14.95
N ALA A 436 9.88 26.51 -14.86
CA ALA A 436 10.41 25.75 -15.99
C ALA A 436 9.60 24.47 -16.28
N TYR A 437 8.76 24.00 -15.35
CA TYR A 437 7.95 22.79 -15.53
C TYR A 437 6.76 23.05 -16.46
N ARG A 438 6.66 22.27 -17.54
CA ARG A 438 5.62 22.40 -18.56
C ARG A 438 4.71 21.19 -18.55
N ASN A 439 3.40 21.37 -18.35
CA ASN A 439 2.42 20.28 -18.39
C ASN A 439 2.21 19.72 -19.80
N CYS A 440 2.21 20.61 -20.80
CA CYS A 440 1.93 20.27 -22.20
C CYS A 440 2.99 20.82 -23.15
N ASP A 441 3.14 20.15 -24.28
CA ASP A 441 3.93 20.64 -25.41
C ASP A 441 3.20 21.77 -26.15
N ALA A 442 3.83 22.33 -27.19
CA ALA A 442 3.27 23.43 -27.96
C ALA A 442 1.96 23.08 -28.72
N ARG A 443 1.65 21.78 -28.86
CA ARG A 443 0.44 21.28 -29.52
C ARG A 443 -0.68 20.97 -28.50
N GLY A 444 -0.40 21.11 -27.21
CA GLY A 444 -1.34 20.79 -26.13
C GLY A 444 -1.31 19.33 -25.67
N PHE A 445 -0.39 18.50 -26.17
CA PHE A 445 -0.25 17.12 -25.68
C PHE A 445 0.51 17.09 -24.34
N PRO A 446 0.13 16.19 -23.42
CA PRO A 446 0.81 16.07 -22.14
C PRO A 446 2.28 15.68 -22.31
N ILE A 447 3.18 16.37 -21.60
CA ILE A 447 4.60 16.02 -21.48
C ILE A 447 4.71 14.89 -20.47
N LEU A 448 5.24 13.73 -20.87
CA LEU A 448 5.18 12.49 -20.09
C LEU A 448 6.50 12.14 -19.39
N THR A 449 7.60 12.78 -19.78
CA THR A 449 8.95 12.52 -19.26
C THR A 449 9.70 13.83 -19.07
N ASP A 450 10.71 13.82 -18.20
CA ASP A 450 11.54 15.00 -17.94
C ASP A 450 12.31 15.46 -19.19
N ALA A 451 12.79 14.50 -20.00
CA ALA A 451 13.45 14.79 -21.28
C ALA A 451 12.56 15.54 -22.29
N GLN A 452 11.24 15.33 -22.24
CA GLN A 452 10.28 16.01 -23.11
C GLN A 452 9.96 17.44 -22.66
N ASN A 453 10.31 17.83 -21.43
CA ASN A 453 10.01 19.15 -20.89
C ASN A 453 10.71 20.26 -21.70
N GLY A 454 11.97 20.01 -22.09
CA GLY A 454 12.90 21.04 -22.55
C GLY A 454 13.37 21.91 -21.38
N GLY A 455 14.66 22.25 -21.35
CA GLY A 455 15.28 22.89 -20.18
C GLY A 455 15.56 21.89 -19.06
N ASP A 456 15.85 22.42 -17.86
CA ASP A 456 16.23 21.65 -16.68
C ASP A 456 15.33 22.02 -15.49
N PRO A 457 14.06 21.57 -15.47
CA PRO A 457 13.15 21.83 -14.36
C PRO A 457 13.63 21.08 -13.10
N LEU A 458 13.48 21.75 -11.96
CA LEU A 458 13.71 21.19 -10.63
C LEU A 458 12.59 20.23 -10.24
N ALA A 459 11.34 20.48 -10.66
CA ALA A 459 10.24 19.54 -10.50
C ALA A 459 10.34 18.41 -11.55
N ILE A 460 10.23 17.16 -11.11
CA ILE A 460 10.49 15.98 -11.93
C ILE A 460 9.28 15.04 -12.03
N ARG A 461 9.26 14.23 -13.09
CA ARG A 461 8.29 13.15 -13.36
C ARG A 461 8.87 11.77 -13.10
N THR A 462 10.19 11.66 -13.11
CA THR A 462 10.92 10.48 -12.63
C THR A 462 10.87 10.38 -11.11
N ASP A 463 11.18 9.20 -10.58
CA ASP A 463 11.23 8.95 -9.13
C ASP A 463 9.92 9.27 -8.38
N THR A 464 8.80 9.13 -9.08
CA THR A 464 7.44 9.32 -8.56
C THR A 464 6.84 8.02 -8.04
N VAL A 465 7.63 6.94 -8.06
CA VAL A 465 7.23 5.61 -7.59
C VAL A 465 6.82 5.63 -6.12
N ASN A 466 5.84 4.78 -5.82
CA ASN A 466 5.38 4.42 -4.48
C ASN A 466 6.58 4.08 -3.57
N THR A 467 6.68 4.78 -2.45
CA THR A 467 7.83 4.66 -1.54
C THR A 467 7.90 3.34 -0.79
N TYR A 468 6.79 2.59 -0.70
CA TYR A 468 6.82 1.22 -0.17
C TYR A 468 7.39 0.21 -1.16
N ALA A 469 7.52 0.57 -2.44
CA ALA A 469 7.84 -0.38 -3.50
C ALA A 469 9.31 -0.32 -3.94
N THR A 470 10.17 0.45 -3.27
CA THR A 470 11.58 0.67 -3.65
C THR A 470 12.58 -0.32 -3.05
N GLY A 471 12.12 -1.31 -2.28
CA GLY A 471 12.92 -2.47 -1.87
C GLY A 471 13.46 -3.29 -3.05
N ASP A 472 14.27 -4.30 -2.78
CA ASP A 472 14.96 -5.10 -3.79
C ASP A 472 14.06 -6.17 -4.42
N TRP A 473 13.12 -6.72 -3.64
CA TRP A 473 12.30 -7.88 -4.01
C TRP A 473 10.90 -7.59 -4.54
N PRO A 474 10.11 -6.66 -3.97
CA PRO A 474 8.73 -6.47 -4.39
C PRO A 474 8.61 -6.12 -5.88
N LEU A 475 7.62 -6.68 -6.57
CA LEU A 475 7.33 -6.33 -7.95
C LEU A 475 6.55 -5.00 -8.01
N ARG A 476 6.98 -4.06 -8.84
CA ARG A 476 6.31 -2.78 -9.07
C ARG A 476 5.39 -2.86 -10.28
N GLY A 477 4.09 -2.88 -10.06
CA GLY A 477 3.07 -2.96 -11.10
C GLY A 477 2.63 -1.59 -11.61
N GLY A 478 2.97 -1.29 -12.87
CA GLY A 478 2.46 -0.11 -13.56
C GLY A 478 1.19 -0.38 -14.35
N SER A 479 0.49 0.68 -14.74
CA SER A 479 -0.76 0.55 -15.52
C SER A 479 -0.52 0.89 -17.00
N ALA A 480 -1.20 0.16 -17.88
CA ALA A 480 -1.17 0.40 -19.32
C ALA A 480 -2.59 0.57 -19.90
N TYR A 481 -2.66 1.21 -21.07
CA TYR A 481 -3.85 1.20 -21.91
C TYR A 481 -3.98 -0.14 -22.63
N ARG A 482 -5.16 -0.76 -22.58
CA ARG A 482 -5.45 -2.02 -23.27
C ARG A 482 -5.27 -1.91 -24.78
N ARG A 483 -5.68 -0.80 -25.39
CA ARG A 483 -5.67 -0.64 -26.86
C ARG A 483 -4.27 -0.60 -27.48
N ASN A 484 -3.32 0.05 -26.80
CA ASN A 484 -2.00 0.31 -27.36
C ASN A 484 -0.83 -0.15 -26.48
N GLU A 485 -1.13 -0.71 -25.30
CA GLU A 485 -0.17 -1.26 -24.33
C GLU A 485 0.86 -0.23 -23.84
N ARG A 486 0.62 1.07 -24.06
CA ARG A 486 1.46 2.13 -23.50
C ARG A 486 1.07 2.37 -22.05
N ALA A 487 2.04 2.74 -21.24
CA ALA A 487 1.82 3.22 -19.89
C ALA A 487 0.76 4.33 -19.86
N THR A 488 -0.15 4.26 -18.87
CA THR A 488 -1.15 5.32 -18.69
C THR A 488 -0.48 6.63 -18.29
N VAL A 489 -1.13 7.77 -18.58
CA VAL A 489 -0.59 9.09 -18.24
C VAL A 489 -0.28 9.27 -16.74
N PRO A 490 -1.10 8.81 -15.77
CA PRO A 490 -0.80 9.00 -14.36
C PRO A 490 0.24 8.02 -13.80
N THR A 491 0.53 6.90 -14.47
CA THR A 491 1.42 5.86 -13.93
C THR A 491 2.78 6.46 -13.56
N ALA A 492 3.19 6.25 -12.31
CA ALA A 492 4.45 6.73 -11.78
C ALA A 492 5.64 6.13 -12.52
N LEU A 493 6.75 6.85 -12.51
CA LEU A 493 8.00 6.41 -13.12
C LEU A 493 9.05 6.10 -12.05
N LEU A 494 9.83 5.07 -12.31
CA LEU A 494 11.06 4.76 -11.62
C LEU A 494 12.15 5.80 -11.98
N ASN A 495 13.28 5.74 -11.27
CA ASN A 495 14.46 6.57 -11.56
C ASN A 495 15.01 6.35 -12.97
N ASP A 496 14.87 5.15 -13.53
CA ASP A 496 15.30 4.80 -14.89
C ASP A 496 14.22 5.08 -15.95
N THR A 497 13.20 5.89 -15.61
CA THR A 497 12.06 6.28 -16.45
C THR A 497 11.07 5.16 -16.78
N GLN A 498 11.27 3.94 -16.28
CA GLN A 498 10.30 2.87 -16.52
C GLN A 498 9.01 3.06 -15.69
N PRO A 499 7.83 2.71 -16.22
CA PRO A 499 6.53 2.83 -15.52
C PRO A 499 6.26 1.74 -14.46
N GLY A 500 7.24 0.87 -14.19
CA GLY A 500 7.16 -0.29 -13.32
C GLY A 500 8.09 -1.39 -13.80
N ASP A 501 8.09 -2.54 -13.11
CA ASP A 501 8.79 -3.74 -13.55
C ASP A 501 7.99 -4.51 -14.60
N CYS A 502 6.67 -4.50 -14.45
CA CYS A 502 5.70 -5.08 -15.37
C CYS A 502 4.47 -4.15 -15.42
N LEU A 503 3.75 -4.20 -16.54
CA LEU A 503 2.50 -3.48 -16.71
C LEU A 503 1.32 -4.44 -16.81
N ALA A 504 0.15 -3.99 -16.38
CA ALA A 504 -1.12 -4.64 -16.66
C ALA A 504 -2.11 -3.64 -17.29
N PRO A 505 -2.97 -4.08 -18.22
CA PRO A 505 -3.98 -3.23 -18.81
C PRO A 505 -5.05 -2.84 -17.77
N VAL A 506 -5.27 -1.54 -17.62
CA VAL A 506 -6.26 -0.97 -16.68
C VAL A 506 -7.22 -0.04 -17.40
N ASP A 507 -6.72 0.86 -18.25
CA ASP A 507 -7.56 1.78 -19.01
C ASP A 507 -7.79 1.24 -20.41
N GLN A 508 -8.94 1.53 -21.04
CA GLN A 508 -9.18 1.08 -22.43
C GLN A 508 -8.29 1.83 -23.42
N ALA A 509 -8.26 3.15 -23.34
CA ALA A 509 -7.46 4.03 -24.19
C ALA A 509 -7.21 5.40 -23.53
N GLU A 510 -6.33 6.21 -24.12
CA GLU A 510 -5.99 7.57 -23.64
C GLU A 510 -7.22 8.48 -23.48
N ASN A 511 -8.23 8.31 -24.33
CA ASN A 511 -9.50 9.05 -24.31
C ASN A 511 -10.68 8.22 -23.79
N ASN A 512 -10.43 7.02 -23.27
CA ASN A 512 -11.42 6.13 -22.67
C ASN A 512 -10.78 5.44 -21.47
N ALA A 513 -10.67 6.20 -20.38
CA ALA A 513 -10.05 5.76 -19.14
C ALA A 513 -10.95 4.75 -18.41
N CYS A 514 -10.35 4.05 -17.43
CA CYS A 514 -10.96 3.07 -16.55
C CYS A 514 -11.22 1.68 -17.16
N MET A 515 -11.34 0.70 -16.27
CA MET A 515 -11.93 -0.62 -16.51
C MET A 515 -13.13 -0.84 -15.58
N ILE A 516 -13.97 -1.80 -15.96
CA ILE A 516 -15.01 -2.34 -15.09
C ILE A 516 -14.33 -3.18 -13.99
N VAL A 517 -14.66 -2.87 -12.73
CA VAL A 517 -14.26 -3.61 -11.53
C VAL A 517 -15.48 -4.09 -10.78
N ARG A 518 -15.30 -5.14 -9.97
CA ARG A 518 -16.35 -5.66 -9.08
C ARG A 518 -16.39 -4.84 -7.79
N GLY A 519 -17.60 -4.65 -7.28
CA GLY A 519 -17.83 -4.02 -5.99
C GLY A 519 -17.88 -5.05 -4.85
N ARG A 520 -18.45 -4.65 -3.71
CA ARG A 520 -18.52 -5.48 -2.50
C ARG A 520 -19.46 -6.67 -2.68
N ASP A 521 -20.65 -6.43 -3.22
CA ASP A 521 -21.65 -7.46 -3.47
C ASP A 521 -21.39 -8.14 -4.82
N SER A 522 -21.67 -9.43 -4.92
CA SER A 522 -21.46 -10.24 -6.13
C SER A 522 -22.03 -9.67 -7.43
N GLY A 523 -23.11 -8.88 -7.35
CA GLY A 523 -23.77 -8.21 -8.48
C GLY A 523 -23.32 -6.78 -8.75
N SER A 524 -22.45 -6.21 -7.90
CA SER A 524 -22.05 -4.80 -7.97
C SER A 524 -20.81 -4.57 -8.83
N PHE A 525 -20.73 -3.40 -9.47
CA PHE A 525 -19.60 -3.01 -10.31
C PHE A 525 -19.37 -1.49 -10.32
N ALA A 526 -18.15 -1.09 -10.66
CA ALA A 526 -17.76 0.30 -10.85
C ALA A 526 -16.80 0.44 -12.03
N LEU A 527 -16.60 1.69 -12.47
CA LEU A 527 -15.47 2.06 -13.30
C LEU A 527 -14.35 2.60 -12.40
N SER A 528 -13.13 2.10 -12.60
CA SER A 528 -11.96 2.55 -11.83
C SER A 528 -10.69 2.49 -12.67
N SER A 529 -9.69 3.27 -12.29
CA SER A 529 -8.39 3.41 -12.96
C SER A 529 -7.26 3.56 -11.93
N GLY A 530 -6.03 3.27 -12.38
CA GLY A 530 -4.81 3.44 -11.60
C GLY A 530 -4.01 2.15 -11.40
N THR A 531 -2.78 2.31 -10.93
CA THR A 531 -1.85 1.21 -10.70
C THR A 531 -2.29 0.25 -9.60
N SER A 532 -3.20 0.67 -8.70
CA SER A 532 -3.83 -0.21 -7.70
C SER A 532 -4.71 -1.30 -8.33
N LEU A 533 -5.05 -1.19 -9.62
CA LEU A 533 -5.70 -2.26 -10.38
C LEU A 533 -4.71 -3.09 -11.21
N ALA A 534 -3.50 -2.59 -11.44
CA ALA A 534 -2.47 -3.32 -12.16
C ALA A 534 -1.73 -4.31 -11.25
N ALA A 535 -1.32 -3.86 -10.05
CA ALA A 535 -0.68 -4.69 -9.04
C ALA A 535 -1.45 -5.98 -8.70
N PRO A 536 -2.77 -5.96 -8.41
CA PRO A 536 -3.51 -7.17 -8.09
C PRO A 536 -3.59 -8.13 -9.27
N GLN A 537 -3.75 -7.64 -10.50
CA GLN A 537 -3.67 -8.50 -11.69
C GLN A 537 -2.31 -9.21 -11.73
N LEU A 538 -1.20 -8.47 -11.62
CA LEU A 538 0.15 -9.04 -11.60
C LEU A 538 0.37 -10.04 -10.44
N ALA A 539 -0.22 -9.81 -9.27
CA ALA A 539 -0.22 -10.76 -8.17
C ALA A 539 -0.91 -12.07 -8.55
N ARG A 540 -2.08 -12.00 -9.19
CA ARG A 540 -2.79 -13.19 -9.69
C ARG A 540 -1.98 -13.96 -10.71
N TRP A 541 -1.37 -13.26 -11.67
CA TRP A 541 -0.52 -13.90 -12.68
C TRP A 541 0.67 -14.60 -12.03
N MET A 542 1.35 -13.92 -11.11
CA MET A 542 2.48 -14.50 -10.40
C MET A 542 2.09 -15.77 -9.64
N ALA A 543 0.92 -15.77 -8.98
CA ALA A 543 0.40 -16.94 -8.29
C ALA A 543 0.11 -18.10 -9.27
N LEU A 544 -0.44 -17.80 -10.45
CA LEU A 544 -0.65 -18.78 -11.53
C LEU A 544 0.66 -19.33 -12.09
N GLN A 545 1.73 -18.53 -12.15
CA GLN A 545 3.05 -19.03 -12.59
C GLN A 545 3.68 -19.93 -11.52
N LEU A 546 3.56 -19.56 -10.24
CA LEU A 546 4.09 -20.36 -9.12
C LEU A 546 3.35 -21.69 -8.97
N SER A 547 2.03 -21.73 -9.14
CA SER A 547 1.25 -22.99 -9.14
C SER A 547 1.62 -23.93 -10.29
N GLN A 548 2.20 -23.41 -11.36
CA GLN A 548 2.77 -24.19 -12.48
C GLN A 548 4.24 -24.58 -12.26
N GLY A 549 4.80 -24.33 -11.08
CA GLY A 549 6.18 -24.67 -10.73
C GLY A 549 7.25 -23.75 -11.34
N LYS A 550 6.88 -22.56 -11.82
CA LYS A 550 7.87 -21.58 -12.31
C LYS A 550 8.71 -21.04 -11.15
N VAL A 551 10.01 -20.89 -11.38
CA VAL A 551 10.95 -20.32 -10.41
C VAL A 551 11.01 -18.81 -10.59
N LEU A 552 10.52 -18.07 -9.59
CA LEU A 552 10.50 -16.61 -9.56
C LEU A 552 11.38 -16.11 -8.41
N ASP A 553 12.69 -16.24 -8.55
CA ASP A 553 13.68 -15.99 -7.50
C ASP A 553 14.19 -14.54 -7.41
N SER A 554 13.73 -13.66 -8.29
CA SER A 554 14.16 -12.27 -8.34
C SER A 554 13.19 -11.43 -9.17
N ARG A 555 13.17 -10.12 -8.94
CA ARG A 555 12.46 -9.16 -9.78
C ARG A 555 12.85 -9.29 -11.26
N ALA A 556 14.13 -9.52 -11.54
CA ALA A 556 14.64 -9.73 -12.89
C ALA A 556 14.12 -11.03 -13.52
N ALA A 557 14.03 -12.12 -12.77
CA ALA A 557 13.45 -13.38 -13.27
C ALA A 557 11.96 -13.23 -13.59
N ILE A 558 11.20 -12.54 -12.73
CA ILE A 558 9.79 -12.24 -12.96
C ILE A 558 9.62 -11.41 -14.24
N ARG A 559 10.42 -10.35 -14.38
CA ARG A 559 10.37 -9.48 -15.57
C ARG A 559 10.71 -10.25 -16.85
N ARG A 560 11.75 -11.10 -16.86
CA ARG A 560 12.09 -11.94 -18.04
C ARG A 560 10.95 -12.89 -18.41
N LEU A 561 10.27 -13.48 -17.43
CA LEU A 561 9.10 -14.32 -17.71
C LEU A 561 7.96 -13.50 -18.32
N ALA A 562 7.67 -12.32 -17.77
CA ALA A 562 6.68 -11.41 -18.35
C ALA A 562 7.04 -10.98 -19.78
N GLU A 563 8.31 -10.66 -20.06
CA GLU A 563 8.81 -10.36 -21.41
C GLU A 563 8.58 -11.51 -22.38
N SER A 564 8.81 -12.76 -21.95
CA SER A 564 8.59 -13.94 -22.79
C SER A 564 7.12 -14.22 -23.11
N GLN A 565 6.20 -13.68 -22.31
CA GLN A 565 4.74 -13.84 -22.46
C GLN A 565 4.06 -12.61 -23.06
N SER A 566 4.77 -11.48 -23.15
CA SER A 566 4.23 -10.24 -23.69
C SER A 566 4.12 -10.32 -25.21
N ALA A 567 2.97 -9.92 -25.74
CA ALA A 567 2.75 -9.90 -27.20
C ALA A 567 3.59 -8.83 -27.91
N ARG A 568 4.03 -7.79 -27.19
CA ARG A 568 4.85 -6.70 -27.74
C ARG A 568 6.21 -6.65 -27.09
N HIS A 569 7.23 -6.38 -27.91
CA HIS A 569 8.54 -6.04 -27.41
C HIS A 569 8.54 -4.56 -26.98
N ALA A 570 8.48 -4.32 -25.68
CA ALA A 570 8.52 -3.00 -25.08
C ALA A 570 9.57 -2.95 -23.95
N PRO A 571 10.13 -1.77 -23.61
CA PRO A 571 11.11 -1.65 -22.52
C PRO A 571 10.59 -2.16 -21.17
N THR A 572 9.29 -2.11 -20.95
CA THR A 572 8.62 -2.73 -19.79
C THR A 572 7.53 -3.66 -20.31
N PRO A 573 7.55 -4.95 -19.95
CA PRO A 573 6.61 -5.93 -20.48
C PRO A 573 5.18 -5.67 -19.98
N VAL A 574 4.21 -5.84 -20.87
CA VAL A 574 2.79 -5.87 -20.50
C VAL A 574 2.36 -7.33 -20.37
N VAL A 575 1.88 -7.69 -19.19
CA VAL A 575 1.27 -9.00 -18.95
C VAL A 575 -0.20 -8.88 -19.32
N ASP A 576 -0.63 -9.66 -20.30
CA ASP A 576 -2.04 -9.72 -20.66
C ASP A 576 -2.80 -10.55 -19.64
N PHE A 577 -4.00 -10.06 -19.31
CA PHE A 577 -4.92 -10.75 -18.43
C PHE A 577 -6.21 -11.00 -19.19
N PRO A 578 -6.67 -12.25 -19.27
CA PRO A 578 -8.06 -12.53 -19.57
C PRO A 578 -8.90 -12.18 -18.34
N ALA A 579 -8.83 -10.95 -17.82
CA ALA A 579 -9.93 -10.37 -17.06
C ALA A 579 -11.04 -9.99 -18.06
N ARG A 580 -11.50 -10.98 -18.83
CA ARG A 580 -12.82 -10.95 -19.42
C ARG A 580 -13.72 -11.35 -18.27
N PHE A 581 -14.42 -10.39 -17.69
CA PHE A 581 -15.66 -10.73 -17.04
C PHE A 581 -16.62 -10.99 -18.21
N PRO A 582 -16.87 -12.25 -18.61
CA PRO A 582 -17.53 -12.55 -19.88
C PRO A 582 -19.00 -12.10 -19.90
N GLU A 583 -19.50 -11.67 -18.74
CA GLU A 583 -20.88 -11.30 -18.48
C GLU A 583 -21.20 -9.83 -18.83
N PHE A 584 -20.25 -9.08 -19.41
CA PHE A 584 -20.48 -7.72 -19.93
C PHE A 584 -19.75 -7.46 -21.25
#